data_AF-A0A162CM27-F1
#
_entry.id   AF-A0A162CM27-F1
#
_cell.length_a   1.000
_cell.length_b   1.000
_cell.length_c   1.000
_cell.angle_alpha   90.00
_cell.angle_beta   90.00
_cell.angle_gamma   90.00
#
_symmetry.space_group_name_H-M   'P 1'
#
loop_
_entity.id
_entity.type
_entity.pdbx_description
1 polymer ?
#
loop_
_entity_poly.entity_id
_entity_poly.type
_entity_poly.pdbx_seq_one_letter_code
_entity_poly.pdbx_strand_id
1 'polypeptide(L)'
;MELRERIKSFPTWLKWTFRIFLGYLSLLALVLASTIIVILVTFSMIMIDFFSGADSMRDYAENNLVPISEYMWNLFTLLVPGL
;
A
#
# COMPACT_ATOMS: atom_id res chain seq x y z
N MET A 1 43.97 -20.98 12.44
CA MET A 1 43.38 -20.01 11.50
C MET A 1 42.34 -20.72 10.63
N GLU A 2 41.20 -21.18 11.17
CA GLU A 2 40.26 -22.03 10.41
C GLU A 2 38.78 -21.65 10.54
N LEU A 3 38.43 -20.72 11.44
CA LEU A 3 37.04 -20.26 11.60
C LEU A 3 36.64 -19.12 10.64
N ARG A 4 37.59 -18.58 9.86
CA ARG A 4 37.38 -17.38 9.04
C ARG A 4 36.89 -17.63 7.61
N GLU A 5 36.84 -18.89 7.16
CA GLU A 5 36.51 -19.24 5.76
C GLU A 5 35.07 -19.73 5.55
N ARG A 6 34.26 -19.88 6.62
CA ARG A 6 32.82 -20.21 6.48
C ARG A 6 31.91 -19.01 6.20
N ILE A 7 32.46 -17.82 5.98
CA ILE A 7 31.73 -16.69 5.36
C ILE A 7 31.79 -16.85 3.83
N LYS A 8 31.63 -18.10 3.36
CA LYS A 8 31.75 -18.47 1.97
C LYS A 8 30.44 -18.10 1.27
N SER A 9 30.48 -16.92 0.66
CA SER A 9 29.59 -16.48 -0.41
C SER A 9 28.11 -16.79 -0.18
N PHE A 10 27.39 -15.87 0.46
CA PHE A 10 25.93 -15.82 0.26
C PHE A 10 25.66 -15.92 -1.25
N PRO A 11 24.95 -16.97 -1.70
CA PRO A 11 24.83 -17.24 -3.13
C PRO A 11 24.21 -16.02 -3.80
N THR A 12 24.80 -15.62 -4.93
CA THR A 12 24.42 -14.38 -5.63
C THR A 12 22.94 -14.36 -5.99
N TRP A 13 22.36 -15.53 -6.25
CA TRP A 13 20.93 -15.72 -6.48
C TRP A 13 20.07 -15.40 -5.24
N LEU A 14 20.52 -15.76 -4.04
CA LEU A 14 19.78 -15.50 -2.80
C LEU A 14 19.74 -14.00 -2.46
N LYS A 15 20.83 -13.26 -2.71
CA LYS A 15 20.84 -11.79 -2.61
C LYS A 15 19.89 -11.14 -3.62
N TRP A 16 19.81 -11.69 -4.83
CA TRP A 16 18.92 -11.19 -5.88
C TRP A 16 17.44 -11.45 -5.55
N THR A 17 17.09 -12.66 -5.13
CA THR A 17 15.74 -13.02 -4.69
C THR A 17 15.31 -12.17 -3.50
N PHE A 18 16.20 -11.97 -2.51
CA PHE A 18 15.91 -11.09 -1.37
C PHE A 18 15.66 -9.64 -1.79
N ARG A 19 16.41 -9.12 -2.76
CA ARG A 19 16.21 -7.75 -3.29
C ARG A 19 14.90 -7.60 -4.06
N ILE A 20 14.51 -8.61 -4.86
CA ILE A 20 13.21 -8.62 -5.53
C ILE A 20 12.08 -8.69 -4.50
N PHE A 21 12.22 -9.56 -3.51
CA PHE A 21 11.24 -9.70 -2.42
C PHE A 21 11.09 -8.40 -1.63
N LEU A 22 12.19 -7.71 -1.30
CA LEU A 22 12.13 -6.41 -0.64
C LEU A 22 11.43 -5.36 -1.50
N GLY A 23 11.72 -5.32 -2.81
CA GLY A 23 11.07 -4.40 -3.74
C GLY A 23 9.57 -4.62 -3.82
N TYR A 24 9.14 -5.88 -3.86
CA TYR A 24 7.73 -6.26 -3.79
C TYR A 24 7.09 -5.83 -2.46
N LEU A 25 7.77 -6.05 -1.33
CA LEU A 25 7.29 -5.62 -0.01
C LEU A 25 7.15 -4.09 0.09
N SER A 26 8.10 -3.34 -0.47
CA SER A 26 8.03 -1.88 -0.54
C SER A 26 6.88 -1.40 -1.42
N LEU A 27 6.60 -2.09 -2.53
CA LEU A 27 5.47 -1.77 -3.40
C LEU A 27 4.13 -2.01 -2.67
N LEU A 28 4.00 -3.12 -1.95
CA LEU A 28 2.84 -3.38 -1.10
C LEU A 28 2.67 -2.32 -0.02
N ALA A 29 3.76 -1.96 0.66
CA ALA A 29 3.74 -0.92 1.69
C ALA A 29 3.31 0.44 1.11
N LEU A 30 3.74 0.78 -0.10
CA LEU A 30 3.33 2.00 -0.79
C LEU A 30 1.83 2.00 -1.11
N VAL A 31 1.30 0.92 -1.67
CA VAL A 31 -0.14 0.80 -1.98
C VAL A 31 -0.98 0.93 -0.70
N LEU A 32 -0.55 0.27 0.38
CA LEU A 32 -1.24 0.35 1.67
C LEU A 32 -1.19 1.77 2.25
N ALA A 33 -0.02 2.41 2.22
CA ALA A 33 0.14 3.78 2.69
C ALA A 33 -0.72 4.77 1.89
N SER A 34 -0.74 4.67 0.56
CA SER A 34 -1.61 5.47 -0.30
C SER A 34 -3.08 5.27 0.03
N THR A 35 -3.51 4.03 0.28
CA THR A 35 -4.90 3.71 0.66
C THR A 35 -5.27 4.38 1.99
N ILE A 36 -4.41 4.30 3.01
CA ILE A 36 -4.63 4.95 4.30
C ILE A 36 -4.73 6.48 4.15
N ILE A 37 -3.87 7.08 3.32
CA ILE A 37 -3.91 8.53 3.04
C ILE A 37 -5.24 8.92 2.39
N VAL A 38 -5.69 8.17 1.39
CA VAL A 38 -6.98 8.43 0.72
C VAL A 38 -8.12 8.36 1.74
N ILE A 39 -8.16 7.31 2.58
CA ILE A 39 -9.19 7.17 3.62
C ILE A 39 -9.17 8.36 4.59
N LEU A 40 -7.99 8.80 5.04
CA LEU A 40 -7.85 9.96 5.94
C LEU A 40 -8.34 11.26 5.29
N VAL A 41 -8.05 11.45 4.00
CA VAL A 41 -8.52 12.62 3.25
C VAL A 41 -10.03 12.58 3.09
N THR A 42 -10.59 11.44 2.67
CA THR A 42 -12.04 11.23 2.56
C THR A 42 -12.74 11.51 3.89
N PHE A 43 -12.22 10.98 5.00
CA PHE A 43 -12.76 11.20 6.33
C PHE A 43 -12.69 12.68 6.74
N SER A 44 -11.58 13.35 6.41
CA SER A 44 -11.40 14.78 6.69
C SER A 44 -12.40 15.63 5.90
N MET A 45 -12.63 15.30 4.62
CA MET A 45 -13.66 15.96 3.79
C MET A 45 -15.06 15.76 4.37
N ILE A 46 -15.42 14.53 4.76
CA ILE A 46 -16.72 14.23 5.39
C ILE A 46 -16.90 15.02 6.69
N MET A 47 -15.85 15.14 7.51
CA MET A 47 -15.90 15.95 8.73
C MET A 47 -16.12 17.43 8.42
N ILE A 48 -15.42 17.98 7.42
CA ILE A 48 -15.60 19.38 6.98
C ILE A 48 -17.03 19.60 6.48
N ASP A 49 -17.58 18.68 5.70
CA ASP A 49 -18.98 18.72 5.25
C ASP A 49 -19.97 18.67 6.40
N PHE A 50 -19.75 17.77 7.38
CA PHE A 50 -20.59 17.67 8.56
C PHE A 50 -20.65 18.97 9.37
N PHE A 51 -19.52 19.68 9.50
CA PHE A 51 -19.47 20.97 10.19
C PHE A 51 -19.91 22.16 9.34
N SER A 52 -19.79 22.08 8.01
CA SER A 52 -20.12 23.18 7.08
C SER A 52 -21.55 23.13 6.54
N GLY A 53 -22.23 21.99 6.66
CA GLY A 53 -23.61 21.80 6.19
C GLY A 53 -23.75 21.80 4.65
N ALA A 54 -22.66 21.64 3.91
CA ALA A 54 -22.66 21.53 2.45
C ALA A 54 -22.68 20.04 2.05
N ASP A 55 -23.65 19.63 1.22
CA ASP A 55 -23.79 18.24 0.74
C ASP A 55 -22.81 17.86 -0.38
N SER A 56 -22.00 18.81 -0.87
CA SER A 56 -21.26 18.67 -2.12
C SER A 56 -20.00 17.79 -2.03
N MET A 57 -19.34 17.65 -0.87
CA MET A 57 -18.18 16.76 -0.77
C MET A 57 -18.55 15.32 -0.42
N ARG A 58 -19.73 15.08 0.17
CA ARG A 58 -20.31 13.73 0.29
C ARG A 58 -20.57 13.12 -1.08
N ASP A 59 -21.20 13.86 -1.99
CA ASP A 59 -21.40 13.42 -3.37
C ASP A 59 -20.07 13.22 -4.12
N TYR A 60 -19.07 14.07 -3.87
CA TYR A 60 -17.74 13.89 -4.45
C TYR A 60 -17.05 12.61 -3.94
N ALA A 61 -17.18 12.33 -2.64
CA ALA A 61 -16.61 11.14 -2.01
C ALA A 61 -17.26 9.84 -2.54
N GLU A 62 -18.59 9.80 -2.64
CA GLU A 62 -19.30 8.64 -3.17
C GLU A 62 -18.98 8.39 -4.65
N ASN A 63 -18.90 9.44 -5.48
CA ASN A 63 -18.68 9.26 -6.91
C ASN A 63 -17.21 9.04 -7.32
N ASN A 64 -16.24 9.47 -6.50
CA ASN A 64 -14.82 9.37 -6.86
C ASN A 64 -14.02 8.53 -5.86
N LEU A 65 -14.13 8.83 -4.56
CA LEU A 65 -13.23 8.24 -3.55
C LEU A 65 -13.59 6.78 -3.24
N VAL A 66 -14.89 6.44 -3.21
CA VAL A 66 -15.36 5.05 -3.05
C VAL A 66 -14.84 4.14 -4.18
N PRO A 67 -15.10 4.41 -5.48
CA PRO A 67 -14.61 3.56 -6.56
C PRO A 67 -13.08 3.50 -6.66
N ILE A 68 -12.37 4.59 -6.33
CA ILE A 68 -10.89 4.56 -6.25
C ILE A 68 -10.42 3.62 -5.13
N SER A 69 -11.08 3.63 -3.97
CA SER A 69 -10.74 2.77 -2.85
C SER A 69 -10.99 1.28 -3.16
N GLU A 70 -12.10 0.95 -3.84
CA GLU A 70 -12.39 -0.41 -4.30
C GLU A 70 -11.39 -0.89 -5.34
N TYR A 71 -10.99 -0.01 -6.27
CA TYR A 71 -9.96 -0.32 -7.24
C TYR A 71 -8.62 -0.61 -6.56
N MET A 72 -8.19 0.24 -5.63
CA MET A 72 -6.96 0.04 -4.85
C MET A 72 -7.01 -1.26 -4.04
N TRP A 73 -8.17 -1.58 -3.45
CA TRP A 73 -8.39 -2.83 -2.75
C TRP A 73 -8.28 -4.05 -3.67
N ASN A 74 -8.92 -4.04 -4.83
CA ASN A 74 -8.83 -5.12 -5.81
C ASN A 74 -7.40 -5.30 -6.36
N LEU A 75 -6.67 -4.20 -6.52
CA LEU A 75 -5.26 -4.25 -6.95
C LEU A 75 -4.38 -4.85 -5.86
N PHE A 76 -4.67 -4.52 -4.60
CA PHE A 76 -4.01 -5.11 -3.43
C PHE A 76 -4.28 -6.62 -3.30
N THR A 77 -5.54 -7.06 -3.40
CA THR A 77 -5.88 -8.50 -3.33
C THR A 77 -5.34 -9.28 -4.52
N LEU A 78 -5.26 -8.67 -5.70
CA LEU A 78 -4.61 -9.29 -6.87
C LEU A 78 -3.09 -9.40 -6.71
N LEU A 79 -2.47 -8.43 -6.06
CA LEU A 79 -1.04 -8.44 -5.78
C LEU A 79 -0.70 -9.49 -4.72
N VAL A 80 -1.48 -9.60 -3.65
CA VAL A 80 -1.24 -10.54 -2.54
C VAL A 80 -1.86 -11.91 -2.86
N PRO A 81 -1.08 -12.91 -3.31
CA PRO A 81 -1.64 -14.22 -3.63
C PRO A 81 -2.19 -14.90 -2.37
N GLY A 82 -3.48 -15.26 -2.39
CA GLY A 82 -4.14 -16.07 -1.36
C GLY A 82 -5.02 -15.32 -0.34
N LEU A 83 -5.35 -14.04 -0.59
CA LEU A 83 -6.45 -13.33 0.10
C LEU A 83 -7.80 -13.56 -0.59
#